data_AF-A0A966SEL5-F1
#
_entry.id   AF-A0A966SEL5-F1
#
_cell.length_a   1.000
_cell.length_b   1.000
_cell.length_c   1.000
_cell.angle_alpha   90.00
_cell.angle_beta   90.00
_cell.angle_gamma   90.00
#
_symmetry.space_group_name_H-M   'P 1'
#
loop_
_entity.id
_entity.type
_entity.pdbx_description
1 polymer ?
#
loop_
_entity_poly.entity_id
_entity_poly.type
_entity_poly.pdbx_seq_one_letter_code
_entity_poly.pdbx_strand_id
1 'polypeptide(L)'
;MKRLSIYLTAFVVLFGIGIRVGFAQDCKVLREEDLFTRQVRLSSGFIELTGASVTVDADKKEIDLLFSFKTNRCFDDGCTATVYFAGTKSKLLLRNAGTMNCEGLFHFIFRNGPTVNYQLKKMATTPVSQIVFTDRD
;
A
#
# COMPACT_ATOMS: atom_id res chain seq x y z
N MET A 1 -6.27 62.64 1.91
CA MET A 1 -5.59 61.46 2.49
C MET A 1 -6.59 60.30 2.62
N LYS A 2 -6.69 59.42 1.61
CA LYS A 2 -7.48 58.18 1.66
C LYS A 2 -6.83 57.20 0.69
N ARG A 3 -6.06 56.23 1.20
CA ARG A 3 -5.61 54.98 0.52
C ARG A 3 -4.54 54.30 1.37
N LEU A 4 -4.93 53.58 2.43
CA LEU A 4 -3.99 52.67 3.12
C LEU A 4 -4.65 51.49 3.88
N SER A 5 -5.94 51.18 3.67
CA SER A 5 -6.63 50.21 4.54
C SER A 5 -7.52 49.20 3.81
N ILE A 6 -7.15 48.81 2.57
CA ILE A 6 -7.94 47.81 1.80
C ILE A 6 -7.10 46.61 1.32
N TYR A 7 -5.76 46.72 1.28
CA TYR A 7 -4.93 45.62 0.76
C TYR A 7 -4.47 44.60 1.82
N LEU A 8 -4.52 44.94 3.11
CA LEU A 8 -4.03 44.05 4.17
C LEU A 8 -5.04 42.94 4.55
N THR A 9 -6.34 43.18 4.34
CA THR A 9 -7.41 42.20 4.60
C THR A 9 -7.60 41.19 3.46
N ALA A 10 -7.14 41.49 2.25
CA ALA A 10 -7.27 40.59 1.09
C ALA A 10 -6.21 39.48 1.06
N PHE A 11 -5.03 39.69 1.67
CA PHE A 11 -3.93 38.71 1.61
C PHE A 11 -4.10 37.54 2.61
N VAL A 12 -4.79 37.77 3.72
CA VAL A 12 -4.99 36.74 4.77
C VAL A 12 -6.08 35.73 4.39
N VAL A 13 -7.02 36.10 3.51
CA VAL A 13 -8.13 35.21 3.11
C VAL A 13 -7.71 34.22 2.01
N LEU A 14 -6.67 34.52 1.22
CA LEU A 14 -6.20 33.67 0.13
C LEU A 14 -5.18 32.59 0.56
N PHE A 15 -4.65 32.65 1.78
CA PHE A 15 -3.67 31.68 2.30
C PHE A 15 -4.18 30.84 3.49
N GLY A 16 -5.39 31.13 4.01
CA GLY A 16 -5.96 30.47 5.20
C GLY A 16 -6.77 29.21 4.92
N ILE A 17 -6.98 28.82 3.66
CA ILE A 17 -7.84 27.69 3.27
C ILE A 17 -7.00 26.67 2.50
N GLY A 18 -5.83 26.33 3.04
CA GLY A 18 -5.12 25.11 2.69
C GLY A 18 -5.85 23.92 3.30
N ILE A 19 -7.07 23.65 2.85
CA ILE A 19 -7.83 22.45 3.22
C ILE A 19 -7.03 21.27 2.69
N ARG A 20 -6.25 20.66 3.58
CA ARG A 20 -5.76 19.30 3.42
C ARG A 20 -6.99 18.40 3.53
N VAL A 21 -7.74 18.28 2.43
CA VAL A 21 -8.71 17.18 2.27
C VAL A 21 -7.83 15.93 2.15
N GLY A 22 -7.56 15.30 3.28
CA GLY A 22 -7.09 13.93 3.27
C GLY A 22 -8.20 13.12 2.64
N PHE A 23 -8.00 12.66 1.41
CA PHE A 23 -8.74 11.54 0.86
C PHE A 23 -8.39 10.33 1.70
N ALA A 24 -9.01 10.20 2.86
CA ALA A 24 -9.07 8.94 3.57
C ALA A 24 -9.81 8.01 2.61
N GLN A 25 -9.09 7.04 2.04
CA GLN A 25 -9.74 5.92 1.38
C GLN A 25 -10.57 5.24 2.46
N ASP A 26 -11.90 5.34 2.36
CA ASP A 26 -12.84 4.63 3.24
C ASP A 26 -12.72 3.13 2.91
N CYS A 27 -11.64 2.51 3.38
CA CYS A 27 -11.38 1.09 3.22
C CYS A 27 -12.26 0.34 4.21
N LYS A 28 -13.42 -0.12 3.74
CA LYS A 28 -14.26 -1.04 4.51
C LYS A 28 -13.51 -2.37 4.66
N VAL A 29 -13.05 -2.65 5.87
CA VAL A 29 -12.45 -3.95 6.20
C VAL A 29 -13.53 -5.03 6.12
N LEU A 30 -13.34 -5.98 5.21
CA LEU A 30 -14.17 -7.16 5.08
C LEU A 30 -13.72 -8.19 6.11
N ARG A 31 -14.68 -8.82 6.77
CA ARG A 31 -14.42 -9.91 7.72
C ARG A 31 -15.03 -11.17 7.15
N GLU A 32 -14.19 -12.13 6.82
CA GLU A 32 -14.58 -13.40 6.23
C GLU A 32 -14.21 -14.53 7.19
N GLU A 33 -15.07 -15.54 7.29
CA GLU A 33 -14.80 -16.76 8.04
C GLU A 33 -14.60 -17.89 7.03
N ASP A 34 -13.42 -18.49 7.05
CA ASP A 34 -13.10 -19.61 6.17
C ASP A 34 -13.97 -20.83 6.55
N LEU A 35 -14.67 -21.38 5.55
CA LEU A 35 -15.63 -22.47 5.73
C LEU A 35 -15.01 -23.76 6.28
N PHE A 36 -13.72 -23.98 6.04
CA PHE A 36 -13.02 -25.23 6.37
C PHE A 36 -12.22 -25.11 7.66
N THR A 37 -11.58 -23.96 7.88
CA THR A 37 -10.71 -23.73 9.04
C THR A 37 -11.39 -22.95 10.16
N ARG A 38 -12.55 -22.33 9.89
CA ARG A 38 -13.26 -21.40 10.79
C ARG A 38 -12.37 -20.25 11.28
N GLN A 39 -11.35 -19.92 10.51
CA GLN A 39 -10.44 -18.82 10.82
C GLN A 39 -11.03 -17.54 10.27
N VAL A 40 -11.03 -16.51 11.12
CA VAL A 40 -11.43 -15.18 10.72
C VAL A 40 -10.27 -14.54 9.97
N ARG A 41 -10.49 -14.18 8.71
CA ARG A 41 -9.59 -13.40 7.87
C ARG A 41 -10.18 -12.01 7.69
N LEU A 42 -9.36 -10.99 7.90
CA LEU A 42 -9.68 -9.61 7.58
C LEU A 42 -9.12 -9.31 6.20
N SER A 43 -9.92 -8.76 5.30
CA SER A 43 -9.50 -8.41 3.94
C SER A 43 -9.80 -6.94 3.66
N SER A 44 -8.93 -6.29 2.90
CA SER A 44 -9.24 -5.00 2.29
C SER A 44 -10.22 -5.11 1.12
N GLY A 45 -10.46 -6.33 0.61
CA GLY A 45 -10.97 -6.54 -0.74
C GLY A 45 -9.95 -6.08 -1.80
N PHE A 46 -10.36 -6.13 -3.07
CA PHE A 46 -9.52 -5.72 -4.18
C PHE A 46 -9.44 -4.20 -4.28
N ILE A 47 -8.23 -3.68 -4.13
CA ILE A 47 -7.89 -2.29 -4.39
C ILE A 47 -7.30 -2.23 -5.80
N GLU A 48 -8.03 -1.66 -6.74
CA GLU A 48 -7.56 -1.49 -8.12
C GLU A 48 -6.49 -0.39 -8.20
N LEU A 49 -5.34 -0.74 -8.78
CA LEU A 49 -4.24 0.16 -9.13
C LEU A 49 -4.15 0.25 -10.66
N THR A 50 -3.36 1.21 -11.16
CA THR A 50 -3.13 1.32 -12.62
C THR A 50 -2.29 0.14 -13.11
N GLY A 51 -2.95 -0.89 -13.65
CA GLY A 51 -2.32 -2.08 -14.24
C GLY A 51 -2.14 -3.28 -13.30
N ALA A 52 -2.58 -3.17 -12.04
CA ALA A 52 -2.58 -4.25 -11.06
C ALA A 52 -3.76 -4.08 -10.09
N SER A 53 -4.09 -5.11 -9.34
CA SER A 53 -4.90 -4.99 -8.12
C SER A 53 -4.08 -5.46 -6.94
N VAL A 54 -4.37 -4.91 -5.76
CA VAL A 54 -3.78 -5.35 -4.51
C VAL A 54 -4.88 -5.75 -3.53
N THR A 55 -4.67 -6.88 -2.87
CA THR A 55 -5.51 -7.32 -1.75
C THR A 55 -4.62 -7.44 -0.52
N VAL A 56 -5.07 -6.87 0.59
CA VAL A 56 -4.40 -6.97 1.87
C VAL A 56 -5.25 -7.85 2.77
N ASP A 57 -4.73 -9.03 3.04
CA ASP A 57 -5.39 -9.99 3.89
C ASP A 57 -4.60 -10.22 5.17
N ALA A 58 -5.29 -10.32 6.29
CA ALA A 58 -4.70 -10.52 7.60
C ALA A 58 -5.43 -11.61 8.36
N ASP A 59 -4.68 -12.55 8.92
CA ASP A 59 -5.18 -13.54 9.86
C ASP A 59 -4.31 -13.58 11.13
N LYS A 60 -4.54 -14.59 11.98
CA LYS A 60 -3.80 -14.75 13.24
C LYS A 60 -2.31 -15.06 13.01
N LYS A 61 -1.95 -15.68 11.89
CA LYS A 61 -0.60 -16.16 11.57
C LYS A 61 0.19 -15.14 10.77
N GLU A 62 -0.42 -14.48 9.80
CA GLU A 62 0.27 -13.61 8.87
C GLU A 62 -0.61 -12.54 8.24
N ILE A 63 0.06 -11.60 7.58
CA ILE A 63 -0.52 -10.58 6.73
C ILE A 63 0.07 -10.81 5.33
N ASP A 64 -0.81 -10.99 4.35
CA ASP A 64 -0.46 -11.22 2.95
C ASP A 64 -0.92 -10.02 2.11
N LEU A 65 0.03 -9.38 1.43
CA LEU A 65 -0.26 -8.39 0.40
C LEU A 65 -0.07 -9.09 -0.95
N LEU A 66 -1.19 -9.44 -1.56
CA LEU A 66 -1.23 -10.04 -2.88
C LEU A 66 -1.36 -8.96 -3.95
N PHE A 67 -0.37 -8.85 -4.82
CA PHE A 67 -0.45 -8.08 -6.05
C PHE A 67 -0.82 -9.01 -7.20
N SER A 68 -1.89 -8.68 -7.92
CA SER A 68 -2.33 -9.36 -9.12
C SER A 68 -2.18 -8.42 -10.32
N PHE A 69 -1.30 -8.78 -11.24
CA PHE A 69 -1.10 -8.04 -12.49
C PHE A 69 -2.00 -8.63 -13.58
N LYS A 70 -2.69 -7.78 -14.34
CA LYS A 70 -3.52 -8.21 -15.48
C LYS A 70 -2.66 -8.53 -16.72
N THR A 71 -1.61 -9.32 -16.54
CA THR A 71 -0.56 -9.64 -17.52
C THR A 71 -0.01 -11.04 -17.30
N ASN A 72 0.55 -11.68 -18.33
CA ASN A 72 1.17 -13.02 -18.24
C ASN A 72 2.59 -12.99 -17.66
N ARG A 73 2.86 -12.18 -16.63
CA ARG A 73 4.19 -12.10 -16.02
C ARG A 73 4.44 -13.33 -15.14
N CYS A 74 5.62 -13.92 -15.27
CA CYS A 74 6.06 -15.02 -14.42
C CYS A 74 6.86 -14.51 -13.22
N PHE A 75 6.42 -14.89 -12.03
CA PHE A 75 7.11 -14.66 -10.77
C PHE A 75 7.52 -15.98 -10.13
N ASP A 76 8.75 -16.05 -9.63
CA ASP A 76 9.29 -17.14 -8.82
C ASP A 76 9.78 -16.61 -7.46
N ASP A 77 10.45 -17.44 -6.67
CA ASP A 77 11.00 -17.08 -5.36
C ASP A 77 12.28 -16.20 -5.44
N GLY A 78 12.90 -16.13 -6.62
CA GLY A 78 14.01 -15.24 -6.93
C GLY A 78 13.55 -13.81 -7.26
N CYS A 79 12.30 -13.63 -7.68
CA CYS A 79 11.73 -12.34 -8.02
C CYS A 79 11.63 -11.41 -6.79
N THR A 80 11.88 -10.13 -7.02
CA THR A 80 11.93 -9.09 -5.99
C THR A 80 11.01 -7.92 -6.32
N ALA A 81 10.64 -7.18 -5.29
CA ALA A 81 10.00 -5.88 -5.41
C ALA A 81 10.79 -4.84 -4.61
N THR A 82 11.14 -3.74 -5.26
CA THR A 82 11.74 -2.58 -4.61
C THR A 82 10.67 -1.54 -4.31
N VAL A 83 10.43 -1.28 -3.02
CA VAL A 83 9.49 -0.26 -2.55
C VAL A 83 10.25 1.03 -2.27
N TYR A 84 9.88 2.10 -2.95
CA TYR A 84 10.43 3.44 -2.78
C TYR A 84 9.47 4.30 -1.97
N PHE A 85 10.03 5.14 -1.09
CA PHE A 85 9.25 5.99 -0.19
C PHE A 85 9.37 7.47 -0.58
N ALA A 86 8.24 8.18 -0.58
CA ALA A 86 8.19 9.59 -0.93
C ALA A 86 9.05 10.43 0.02
N GLY A 87 9.82 11.38 -0.54
CA GLY A 87 10.62 12.32 0.24
C GLY A 87 11.87 11.73 0.92
N THR A 88 12.20 10.47 0.69
CA THR A 88 13.41 9.84 1.27
C THR A 88 14.19 9.05 0.22
N LYS A 89 15.50 8.87 0.44
CA LYS A 89 16.33 7.95 -0.38
C LYS A 89 16.22 6.49 0.08
N SER A 90 15.40 6.22 1.10
CA SER A 90 15.27 4.88 1.63
C SER A 90 14.41 4.03 0.70
N LYS A 91 14.79 2.76 0.56
CA LYS A 91 14.01 1.72 -0.13
C LYS A 91 13.91 0.46 0.72
N LEU A 92 12.90 -0.37 0.45
CA LEU A 92 12.84 -1.75 0.91
C LEU A 92 12.97 -2.67 -0.29
N LEU A 93 13.67 -3.79 -0.11
CA LEU A 93 13.71 -4.90 -1.05
C LEU A 93 12.95 -6.06 -0.44
N LEU A 94 11.87 -6.48 -1.10
CA LEU A 94 11.03 -7.60 -0.71
C LEU A 94 11.19 -8.71 -1.75
N ARG A 95 11.11 -9.96 -1.32
CA ARG A 95 11.09 -11.13 -2.22
C ARG A 95 9.66 -11.63 -2.35
N ASN A 96 9.37 -12.27 -3.48
CA ASN A 96 8.12 -12.99 -3.62
C ASN A 96 8.08 -14.12 -2.59
N ALA A 97 7.00 -14.16 -1.81
CA ALA A 97 6.76 -15.22 -0.85
C ALA A 97 5.78 -16.27 -1.38
N GLY A 98 5.24 -16.07 -2.58
CA GLY A 98 4.34 -17.00 -3.25
C GLY A 98 5.08 -18.12 -3.98
N THR A 99 4.30 -19.06 -4.50
CA THR A 99 4.82 -20.11 -5.39
C THR A 99 5.08 -19.55 -6.79
N MET A 100 5.94 -20.25 -7.54
CA MET A 100 6.15 -19.94 -8.95
C MET A 100 4.82 -19.95 -9.71
N ASN A 101 4.52 -18.85 -10.39
CA ASN A 101 3.30 -18.70 -11.18
C ASN A 101 3.57 -17.79 -12.39
N CYS A 102 2.76 -17.95 -13.44
CA CYS A 102 2.76 -17.10 -14.64
C CYS A 102 1.44 -16.34 -14.81
N GLU A 103 0.73 -16.17 -13.70
CA GLU A 103 -0.57 -15.49 -13.62
C GLU A 103 -0.40 -14.06 -13.12
N GLY A 104 0.83 -13.58 -12.98
CA GLY A 104 1.13 -12.25 -12.46
C GLY A 104 0.78 -12.10 -10.98
N LEU A 105 0.97 -13.12 -10.16
CA LEU A 105 0.72 -13.07 -8.71
C LEU A 105 2.02 -12.88 -7.94
N PHE A 106 2.08 -11.84 -7.10
CA PHE A 106 3.23 -11.54 -6.24
C PHE A 106 2.77 -11.35 -4.80
N HIS A 107 3.36 -12.10 -3.88
CA HIS A 107 2.99 -12.04 -2.46
C HIS A 107 4.07 -11.37 -1.62
N PHE A 108 3.67 -10.43 -0.77
CA PHE A 108 4.45 -10.07 0.42
C PHE A 108 3.81 -10.68 1.66
N ILE A 109 4.44 -11.72 2.21
CA ILE A 109 3.95 -12.38 3.42
C ILE A 109 4.74 -11.88 4.63
N PHE A 110 4.02 -11.27 5.59
CA PHE A 110 4.55 -10.84 6.87
C PHE A 110 3.95 -11.70 7.98
N ARG A 111 4.75 -12.62 8.52
CA ARG A 111 4.33 -13.45 9.65
C ARG A 111 4.21 -12.62 10.92
N ASN A 112 3.14 -12.86 11.68
CA ASN A 112 2.93 -12.25 12.98
C ASN A 112 3.98 -12.76 13.97
N GLY A 113 4.49 -11.85 14.79
CA GLY A 113 5.47 -12.12 15.82
C GLY A 113 5.22 -11.27 17.06
N PRO A 114 6.10 -11.36 18.08
CA PRO A 114 5.96 -10.57 19.31
C PRO A 114 6.08 -9.06 19.06
N THR A 115 6.72 -8.66 17.97
CA THR A 115 6.82 -7.27 17.51
C THR A 115 6.39 -7.16 16.05
N VAL A 116 5.83 -6.01 15.67
CA VAL A 116 5.45 -5.73 14.27
C VAL A 116 6.69 -5.79 13.37
N ASN A 117 6.58 -6.47 12.24
CA ASN A 117 7.65 -6.55 11.24
C ASN A 117 8.06 -5.13 10.78
N TYR A 118 9.37 -4.85 10.76
CA TYR A 118 9.90 -3.53 10.41
C TYR A 118 9.51 -3.07 8.99
N GLN A 119 9.53 -3.98 8.02
CA GLN A 119 9.19 -3.69 6.62
C GLN A 119 7.72 -3.29 6.52
N LEU A 120 6.83 -4.08 7.14
CA LEU A 120 5.41 -3.78 7.22
C LEU A 120 5.14 -2.45 7.93
N LYS A 121 5.76 -2.23 9.10
CA LYS A 121 5.63 -0.98 9.85
C LYS A 121 6.05 0.23 9.00
N LYS A 122 7.14 0.10 8.25
CA LYS A 122 7.62 1.17 7.39
C LYS A 122 6.67 1.46 6.22
N MET A 123 6.13 0.42 5.59
CA MET A 123 5.09 0.57 4.55
C MET A 123 3.81 1.21 5.09
N ALA A 124 3.42 0.91 6.33
CA ALA A 124 2.23 1.48 6.95
C ALA A 124 2.40 2.94 7.41
N THR A 125 3.63 3.36 7.73
CA THR A 125 3.88 4.69 8.33
C THR A 125 4.51 5.69 7.37
N THR A 126 5.12 5.23 6.28
CA THR A 126 5.81 6.10 5.32
C THR A 126 5.11 5.99 3.96
N PRO A 127 4.72 7.11 3.32
CA PRO A 127 4.07 7.08 2.03
C PRO A 127 4.94 6.40 0.97
N VAL A 128 4.40 5.37 0.31
CA VAL A 128 5.04 4.68 -0.81
C VAL A 128 4.89 5.54 -2.06
N SER A 129 5.98 5.82 -2.77
CA SER A 129 5.94 6.57 -4.03
C SER A 129 5.79 5.67 -5.25
N GLN A 130 6.50 4.54 -5.25
CA GLN A 130 6.45 3.55 -6.33
C GLN A 130 6.93 2.19 -5.82
N ILE A 131 6.44 1.12 -6.44
CA ILE A 131 6.91 -0.24 -6.24
C ILE A 131 7.34 -0.78 -7.59
N VAL A 132 8.58 -1.26 -7.67
CA VAL A 132 9.17 -1.79 -8.92
C VAL A 132 9.40 -3.28 -8.73
N PHE A 133 8.73 -4.09 -9.53
CA PHE A 133 8.80 -5.55 -9.48
C PHE A 133 9.78 -6.05 -10.55
N THR A 134 10.53 -7.09 -10.22
CA THR A 134 11.29 -7.88 -11.20
C THR A 134 10.50 -9.15 -11.48
N ASP A 135 10.31 -9.47 -12.76
CA ASP A 135 9.86 -10.75 -13.24
C ASP A 135 11.05 -11.58 -13.72
N ARG A 136 10.76 -12.81 -14.16
CA ARG A 136 11.75 -13.75 -14.67
C ARG A 136 12.16 -13.49 -16.13
N ASP A 137 11.36 -12.73 -16.88
CA ASP A 137 11.54 -12.50 -18.32
C ASP A 137 12.36 -11.24 -18.64
#